data_AF-F8F794-F1
#
_entry.id   AF-F8F794-F1
#
_cell.length_a   1.000
_cell.length_b   1.000
_cell.length_c   1.000
_cell.angle_alpha   90.00
_cell.angle_beta   90.00
_cell.angle_gamma   90.00
#
_symmetry.space_group_name_H-M   'P 1'
#
loop_
_entity.id
_entity.type
_entity.pdbx_description
1 polymer ?
#
loop_
_entity_poly.entity_id
_entity_poly.type
_entity_poly.pdbx_seq_one_letter_code
_entity_poly.pdbx_strand_id
1 'polypeptide(L)'
;MTLWIAIILAVSVGGWLIRYLSDNHGWSGTDPLEREAPGGGPLPHRGAPEYWAGLGEIRTLEDAGRVLRELSGQEPKPYASIEFGRSRNEACLSVMTASAAARSWVYGLQECLGPGLVAYAGAESSLGRSSVWHREVVVGPGRDQFAIVEHAGTDACNYGMAMEDILAKLKSFDERYGIRIREASWDSVGFDLVRRPDDIPAFCAELYEFCPDVVDQGVDSMEALEELVREDGYIVL
;
A
#
# COMPACT_ATOMS: atom_id res chain seq x y z
N MET A 1 -10.90 -37.71 11.45
CA MET A 1 -10.26 -37.02 10.31
C MET A 1 -11.30 -36.07 9.73
N THR A 2 -11.67 -35.09 10.55
CA THR A 2 -12.74 -34.09 10.34
C THR A 2 -12.70 -33.17 11.55
N LEU A 3 -12.17 -31.97 11.38
CA LEU A 3 -12.28 -30.75 12.22
C LEU A 3 -11.03 -29.93 11.88
N TRP A 4 -11.14 -28.91 11.01
CA TRP A 4 -10.33 -27.68 10.93
C TRP A 4 -10.86 -26.85 9.71
N ILE A 5 -12.18 -26.63 9.66
CA ILE A 5 -12.87 -25.78 8.66
C ILE A 5 -13.44 -24.50 9.31
N ALA A 6 -13.13 -24.21 10.57
CA ALA A 6 -13.62 -22.99 11.22
C ALA A 6 -12.44 -22.21 11.80
N ILE A 7 -12.17 -21.07 11.15
CA ILE A 7 -11.28 -19.92 11.48
C ILE A 7 -10.36 -19.66 10.27
N ILE A 8 -10.94 -19.07 9.23
CA ILE A 8 -10.40 -18.17 8.18
C ILE A 8 -11.60 -18.04 7.21
N LEU A 9 -12.61 -17.29 7.60
CA LEU A 9 -13.80 -16.98 6.79
C LEU A 9 -14.49 -15.70 7.28
N ALA A 10 -13.72 -14.77 7.86
CA ALA A 10 -14.27 -13.54 8.44
C ALA A 10 -13.42 -12.27 8.23
N VAL A 11 -12.43 -12.29 7.34
CA VAL A 11 -11.73 -11.08 6.87
C VAL A 11 -11.59 -11.23 5.36
N SER A 12 -11.89 -10.18 4.61
CA SER A 12 -11.97 -10.14 3.14
C SER A 12 -13.22 -10.78 2.51
N VAL A 13 -14.35 -10.09 2.64
CA VAL A 13 -15.47 -10.24 1.69
C VAL A 13 -15.73 -8.87 1.07
N GLY A 14 -15.30 -8.71 -0.18
CA GLY A 14 -15.88 -7.82 -1.18
C GLY A 14 -15.68 -6.31 -1.00
N GLY A 15 -14.92 -5.70 -1.94
CA GLY A 15 -15.15 -4.31 -2.28
C GLY A 15 -13.93 -3.40 -2.43
N TRP A 16 -12.77 -3.91 -2.84
CA TRP A 16 -11.59 -3.05 -3.04
C TRP A 16 -11.72 -2.11 -4.25
N LEU A 17 -12.38 -2.53 -5.35
CA LEU A 17 -12.49 -1.70 -6.57
C LEU A 17 -13.84 -0.96 -6.72
N ILE A 18 -14.96 -1.58 -6.32
CA ILE A 18 -16.30 -0.96 -6.46
C ILE A 18 -16.49 0.25 -5.52
N ARG A 19 -15.72 0.35 -4.42
CA ARG A 19 -15.89 1.43 -3.44
C ARG A 19 -15.04 2.68 -3.75
N TYR A 20 -13.91 2.51 -4.43
CA TYR A 20 -13.06 3.63 -4.85
C TYR A 20 -13.77 4.59 -5.85
N LEU A 21 -14.67 4.06 -6.69
CA LEU A 21 -15.51 4.88 -7.59
C LEU A 21 -16.75 5.48 -6.90
N SER A 22 -17.18 4.91 -5.76
CA SER A 22 -18.34 5.36 -4.97
C SER A 22 -18.02 6.58 -4.10
N ASP A 23 -16.80 6.66 -3.56
CA ASP A 23 -16.45 7.64 -2.53
C ASP A 23 -16.18 9.06 -3.06
N ASN A 24 -16.33 9.28 -4.37
CA ASN A 24 -16.27 10.62 -5.00
C ASN A 24 -17.62 11.36 -5.07
N HIS A 25 -18.68 10.81 -4.49
CA HIS A 25 -19.98 11.49 -4.42
C HIS A 25 -20.51 11.58 -2.98
N GLY A 26 -20.35 12.78 -2.39
CA GLY A 26 -21.21 13.25 -1.30
C GLY A 26 -20.72 12.92 0.10
N TRP A 27 -19.84 13.77 0.63
CA TRP A 27 -19.57 13.84 2.07
C TRP A 27 -20.81 14.33 2.83
N SER A 28 -21.35 13.49 3.70
CA SER A 28 -22.25 13.89 4.79
C SER A 28 -21.85 13.11 6.05
N GLY A 29 -21.35 13.81 7.07
CA GLY A 29 -20.96 13.23 8.37
C GLY A 29 -22.07 12.40 9.02
N THR A 30 -21.84 11.62 10.08
CA THR A 30 -20.97 11.83 11.25
C THR A 30 -20.73 10.48 11.95
N ASP A 31 -19.48 10.05 12.15
CA ASP A 31 -19.14 8.88 12.98
C ASP A 31 -18.58 9.34 14.34
N PRO A 32 -19.12 8.86 15.48
CA PRO A 32 -18.64 9.18 16.82
C PRO A 32 -17.15 8.90 17.08
N LEU A 33 -16.47 8.08 16.27
CA LEU A 33 -15.01 7.83 16.36
C LEU A 33 -14.13 8.97 15.82
N GLU A 34 -14.69 9.98 15.16
CA GLU A 34 -13.96 11.20 14.76
C GLU A 34 -13.55 12.09 15.95
N ARG A 35 -14.03 11.81 17.17
CA ARG A 35 -13.77 12.65 18.36
C ARG A 35 -12.56 12.25 19.21
N GLU A 36 -11.83 11.18 18.88
CA GLU A 36 -10.69 10.74 19.68
C GLU A 36 -9.40 10.47 18.89
N ALA A 37 -9.19 11.18 17.77
CA ALA A 37 -7.83 11.54 17.38
C ALA A 37 -7.52 12.92 17.99
N PRO A 38 -6.52 13.07 18.88
CA PRO A 38 -6.13 14.39 19.36
C PRO A 38 -5.49 15.17 18.20
N GLY A 39 -6.32 15.92 17.48
CA GLY A 39 -5.93 16.85 16.41
C GLY A 39 -5.75 16.19 15.04
N GLY A 40 -6.73 16.36 14.15
CA GLY A 40 -6.53 16.03 12.73
C GLY A 40 -7.81 15.64 12.01
N GLY A 41 -8.71 16.59 11.77
CA GLY A 41 -9.52 16.49 10.55
C GLY A 41 -8.59 16.60 9.33
N PRO A 42 -8.97 16.07 8.14
CA PRO A 42 -8.14 16.21 6.95
C PRO A 42 -7.91 17.70 6.67
N LEU A 43 -6.67 18.16 6.83
CA LEU A 43 -6.28 19.51 6.47
C LEU A 43 -6.27 19.57 4.93
N PRO A 44 -7.13 20.37 4.27
CA PRO A 44 -7.39 20.30 2.83
C PRO A 44 -6.24 20.78 1.92
N HIS A 45 -5.00 20.86 2.42
CA HIS A 45 -3.83 21.35 1.66
C HIS A 45 -2.58 20.45 1.77
N ARG A 46 -2.56 19.45 2.66
CA ARG A 46 -1.39 18.57 2.88
C ARG A 46 -1.55 17.26 2.10
N GLY A 47 -1.14 17.31 0.83
CA GLY A 47 -1.35 16.24 -0.15
C GLY A 47 -1.53 16.76 -1.59
N ALA A 48 -1.75 18.07 -1.75
CA ALA A 48 -1.84 18.70 -3.06
C ALA A 48 -0.45 18.78 -3.73
N PRO A 49 -0.36 18.74 -5.08
CA PRO A 49 0.91 18.79 -5.82
C PRO A 49 1.84 19.95 -5.40
N GLU A 50 1.27 21.11 -5.03
CA GLU A 50 2.07 22.29 -4.66
C GLU A 50 2.79 22.11 -3.32
N TYR A 51 2.24 21.32 -2.40
CA TYR A 51 2.90 21.00 -1.12
C TYR A 51 4.18 20.20 -1.37
N TRP A 52 4.11 19.18 -2.22
CA TRP A 52 5.24 18.31 -2.54
C TRP A 52 6.36 19.07 -3.28
N ALA A 53 6.00 19.95 -4.21
CA ALA A 53 6.97 20.78 -4.93
C ALA A 53 7.79 21.71 -4.00
N GLY A 54 7.25 22.09 -2.84
CA GLY A 54 7.88 22.99 -1.88
C GLY A 54 8.78 22.32 -0.83
N LEU A 55 8.69 20.99 -0.68
CA LEU A 55 9.35 20.26 0.42
C LEU A 55 10.88 20.12 0.26
N GLY A 56 11.40 20.28 -0.96
CA GLY A 56 12.80 19.95 -1.25
C GLY A 56 13.09 18.45 -1.11
N GLU A 57 14.36 18.07 -1.23
CA GLU A 57 14.78 16.67 -1.16
C GLU A 57 14.88 16.20 0.31
N ILE A 58 14.19 15.11 0.64
CA ILE A 58 14.21 14.43 1.95
C ILE A 58 15.37 13.43 1.95
N ARG A 59 16.43 13.68 2.74
CA ARG A 59 17.68 12.90 2.64
C ARG A 59 17.93 11.95 3.80
N THR A 60 17.24 12.15 4.93
CA THR A 60 17.42 11.35 6.14
C THR A 60 16.09 10.90 6.72
N LEU A 61 16.11 9.85 7.55
CA LEU A 61 14.93 9.46 8.32
C LEU A 61 14.48 10.58 9.26
N GLU A 62 15.39 11.42 9.77
CA GLU A 62 15.00 12.57 10.58
C GLU A 62 14.18 13.58 9.76
N ASP A 63 14.61 13.90 8.54
CA ASP A 63 13.86 14.76 7.61
C ASP A 63 12.49 14.15 7.32
N ALA A 64 12.44 12.85 6.99
CA ALA A 64 11.21 12.13 6.73
C ALA A 64 10.27 12.16 7.94
N GLY A 65 10.80 11.96 9.15
CA GLY A 65 10.03 12.05 10.39
C GLY A 65 9.40 13.44 10.60
N ARG A 66 10.11 14.52 10.26
CA ARG A 66 9.52 15.87 10.30
C ARG A 66 8.37 16.03 9.31
N VAL A 67 8.52 15.52 8.08
CA VAL A 67 7.46 15.56 7.06
C VAL A 67 6.25 14.72 7.47
N LEU A 68 6.45 13.49 7.93
CA LEU A 68 5.38 12.63 8.42
C LEU A 68 4.63 13.26 9.59
N ARG A 69 5.35 13.90 10.53
CA ARG A 69 4.74 14.65 11.64
C ARG A 69 3.89 15.81 11.14
N GLU A 70 4.38 16.56 10.15
CA GLU A 70 3.62 17.66 9.56
C GLU A 70 2.35 17.17 8.84
N LEU A 71 2.46 16.14 7.99
CA LEU A 71 1.35 15.58 7.23
C LEU A 71 0.25 15.04 8.15
N SER A 72 0.65 14.26 9.16
CA SER A 72 -0.27 13.51 10.01
C SER A 72 -0.74 14.24 11.26
N GLY A 73 -0.01 15.26 11.71
CA GLY A 73 -0.19 15.85 13.04
C GLY A 73 0.23 14.93 14.20
N GLN A 74 0.81 13.76 13.91
CA GLN A 74 1.17 12.73 14.89
C GLN A 74 2.68 12.67 15.10
N GLU A 75 3.10 12.24 16.28
CA GLU A 75 4.50 11.82 16.48
C GLU A 75 4.75 10.51 15.71
N PRO A 76 5.70 10.46 14.76
CA PRO A 76 5.97 9.24 14.00
C PRO A 76 6.42 8.10 14.92
N LYS A 77 5.88 6.91 14.68
CA LYS A 77 6.35 5.68 15.31
C LYS A 77 7.77 5.38 14.83
N PRO A 78 8.70 4.96 15.70
CA PRO A 78 10.06 4.58 15.32
C PRO A 78 10.13 3.14 14.78
N TYR A 79 9.07 2.69 14.11
CA TYR A 79 9.00 1.38 13.47
C TYR A 79 7.87 1.36 12.43
N ALA A 80 7.94 0.42 11.49
CA ALA A 80 6.80 -0.03 10.69
C ALA A 80 6.18 -1.31 11.27
N SER A 81 4.86 -1.45 11.14
CA SER A 81 4.14 -2.66 11.52
C SER A 81 4.23 -3.72 10.42
N ILE A 82 4.61 -4.94 10.78
CA ILE A 82 4.67 -6.10 9.87
C ILE A 82 3.87 -7.27 10.46
N GLU A 83 3.61 -8.30 9.67
CA GLU A 83 2.85 -9.50 10.10
C GLU A 83 1.50 -9.13 10.75
N PHE A 84 0.70 -8.30 10.06
CA PHE A 84 -0.58 -7.78 10.57
C PHE A 84 -0.45 -7.02 11.91
N GLY A 85 0.70 -6.39 12.15
CA GLY A 85 1.00 -5.64 13.36
C GLY A 85 1.48 -6.48 14.55
N ARG A 86 1.70 -7.79 14.36
CA ARG A 86 2.25 -8.68 15.40
C ARG A 86 3.74 -8.44 15.64
N SER A 87 4.43 -7.98 14.61
CA SER A 87 5.87 -7.77 14.60
C SER A 87 6.19 -6.34 14.11
N ARG A 88 7.44 -5.90 14.30
CA ARG A 88 7.88 -4.53 14.00
C ARG A 88 9.19 -4.52 13.24
N ASN A 89 9.32 -3.56 12.32
CA ASN A 89 10.58 -3.21 11.69
C ASN A 89 11.07 -1.85 12.21
N GLU A 90 12.07 -1.88 13.10
CA GLU A 90 12.62 -0.69 13.78
C GLU A 90 13.58 0.13 12.91
N ALA A 91 13.87 -0.32 11.68
CA ALA A 91 14.64 0.48 10.73
C ALA A 91 13.81 1.61 10.08
N CYS A 92 12.48 1.57 10.24
CA CYS A 92 11.55 2.48 9.57
C CYS A 92 10.92 3.49 10.53
N LEU A 93 10.33 4.53 9.96
CA LEU A 93 9.39 5.43 10.62
C LEU A 93 8.01 5.28 10.01
N SER A 94 6.96 5.51 10.80
CA SER A 94 5.61 5.47 10.27
C SER A 94 4.59 6.35 10.97
N VAL A 95 3.49 6.64 10.27
CA VAL A 95 2.29 7.29 10.81
C VAL A 95 1.04 6.60 10.29
N MET A 96 -0.06 6.68 11.02
CA MET A 96 -1.35 6.18 10.55
C MET A 96 -2.14 7.29 9.86
N THR A 97 -2.82 6.97 8.77
CA THR A 97 -3.75 7.88 8.09
C THR A 97 -4.91 7.10 7.50
N ALA A 98 -5.95 7.79 7.03
CA ALA A 98 -7.04 7.15 6.30
C ALA A 98 -6.49 6.51 5.00
N SER A 99 -6.95 5.31 4.63
CA SER A 99 -6.42 4.58 3.45
C SER A 99 -6.45 5.43 2.17
N ALA A 100 -7.49 6.24 1.96
CA ALA A 100 -7.60 7.15 0.82
C ALA A 100 -6.47 8.21 0.76
N ALA A 101 -5.98 8.68 1.92
CA ALA A 101 -4.90 9.65 1.99
C ALA A 101 -3.52 9.01 1.86
N ALA A 102 -3.35 7.78 2.36
CA ALA A 102 -2.05 7.08 2.39
C ALA A 102 -1.40 7.02 1.00
N ARG A 103 -2.19 6.66 -0.03
CA ARG A 103 -1.68 6.57 -1.40
C ARG A 103 -1.17 7.91 -1.93
N SER A 104 -1.97 8.97 -1.80
CA SER A 104 -1.56 10.32 -2.22
C SER A 104 -0.27 10.77 -1.52
N TRP A 105 -0.14 10.48 -0.23
CA TRP A 105 1.06 10.80 0.53
C TRP A 105 2.29 10.02 0.07
N VAL A 106 2.14 8.72 -0.17
CA VAL A 106 3.24 7.89 -0.70
C VAL A 106 3.69 8.41 -2.07
N TYR A 107 2.76 8.78 -2.94
CA TYR A 107 3.09 9.28 -4.27
C TYR A 107 3.90 10.57 -4.16
N GLY A 108 3.46 11.50 -3.31
CA GLY A 108 4.21 12.74 -3.06
C GLY A 108 5.56 12.52 -2.40
N LEU A 109 5.63 11.66 -1.38
CA LEU A 109 6.88 11.33 -0.69
C LEU A 109 7.90 10.75 -1.65
N GLN A 110 7.53 9.76 -2.48
CA GLN A 110 8.44 9.09 -3.40
C GLN A 110 9.05 10.03 -4.45
N GLU A 111 8.39 11.14 -4.79
CA GLU A 111 8.94 12.16 -5.69
C GLU A 111 9.91 13.13 -4.99
N CYS A 112 9.93 13.16 -3.65
CA CYS A 112 10.78 14.04 -2.85
C CYS A 112 11.90 13.30 -2.10
N LEU A 113 11.90 11.97 -2.06
CA LEU A 113 12.93 11.19 -1.39
C LEU A 113 14.27 11.26 -2.14
N GLY A 114 15.32 11.57 -1.39
CA GLY A 114 16.70 11.43 -1.84
C GLY A 114 17.15 9.96 -1.85
N PRO A 115 18.33 9.67 -2.45
CA PRO A 115 18.85 8.32 -2.55
C PRO A 115 19.06 7.70 -1.15
N GLY A 116 18.76 6.41 -1.02
CA GLY A 116 18.92 5.69 0.25
C GLY A 116 17.66 5.63 1.10
N LEU A 117 16.53 6.18 0.64
CA LEU A 117 15.23 6.11 1.31
C LEU A 117 14.15 5.54 0.37
N VAL A 118 13.16 4.89 0.97
CA VAL A 118 11.93 4.44 0.32
C VAL A 118 10.71 4.82 1.16
N ALA A 119 9.59 5.08 0.51
CA ALA A 119 8.29 5.29 1.16
C ALA A 119 7.25 4.34 0.58
N TYR A 120 6.30 3.88 1.39
CA TYR A 120 5.22 2.99 0.93
C TYR A 120 4.04 3.00 1.89
N ALA A 121 2.88 2.54 1.42
CA ALA A 121 1.74 2.26 2.27
C ALA A 121 1.88 0.84 2.85
N GLY A 122 1.89 0.75 4.17
CA GLY A 122 2.13 -0.47 4.93
C GLY A 122 0.85 -1.15 5.42
N ALA A 123 0.97 -1.83 6.55
CA ALA A 123 -0.10 -2.59 7.16
C ALA A 123 -1.35 -1.75 7.46
N GLU A 124 -2.51 -2.37 7.29
CA GLU A 124 -3.78 -1.79 7.70
C GLU A 124 -4.04 -2.07 9.18
N SER A 125 -4.49 -1.05 9.92
CA SER A 125 -4.91 -1.23 11.31
C SER A 125 -6.43 -1.29 11.38
N SER A 126 -7.00 -2.43 11.03
CA SER A 126 -8.42 -2.68 11.24
C SER A 126 -8.62 -4.09 11.79
N LEU A 127 -8.43 -4.22 13.10
CA LEU A 127 -9.00 -5.32 13.89
C LEU A 127 -10.49 -5.07 14.18
N GLY A 128 -11.25 -4.59 13.19
CA GLY A 128 -12.71 -4.56 13.20
C GLY A 128 -13.40 -3.58 14.16
N ARG A 129 -12.78 -2.43 14.49
CA ARG A 129 -13.35 -1.46 15.46
C ARG A 129 -13.69 -0.06 14.90
N SER A 130 -13.46 0.20 13.63
CA SER A 130 -13.82 1.46 12.98
C SER A 130 -14.37 1.23 11.57
N SER A 131 -15.27 2.11 11.13
CA SER A 131 -15.78 2.17 9.75
C SER A 131 -14.74 2.73 8.77
N VAL A 132 -13.70 3.40 9.28
CA VAL A 132 -12.61 3.99 8.51
C VAL A 132 -11.40 3.05 8.55
N TRP A 133 -11.04 2.54 7.38
CA TRP A 133 -9.79 1.81 7.19
C TRP A 133 -8.62 2.77 7.29
N HIS A 134 -7.69 2.45 8.17
CA HIS A 134 -6.47 3.20 8.37
C HIS A 134 -5.31 2.40 7.83
N ARG A 135 -4.40 3.09 7.16
CA ARG A 135 -3.19 2.53 6.60
C ARG A 135 -1.98 3.25 7.12
N GLU A 136 -0.94 2.48 7.35
CA GLU A 136 0.35 3.01 7.75
C GLU A 136 1.03 3.64 6.52
N VAL A 137 1.60 4.84 6.66
CA VAL A 137 2.55 5.41 5.70
C VAL A 137 3.93 5.25 6.31
N VAL A 138 4.80 4.53 5.61
CA VAL A 138 6.12 4.12 6.08
C VAL A 138 7.21 4.82 5.29
N VAL A 139 8.29 5.22 5.96
CA VAL A 139 9.56 5.61 5.33
C VAL A 139 10.70 4.83 5.97
N GLY A 140 11.56 4.22 5.15
CA GLY A 140 12.67 3.38 5.59
C GLY A 140 13.91 3.54 4.72
N PRO A 141 15.08 3.00 5.14
CA PRO A 141 16.30 3.02 4.34
C PRO A 141 16.24 2.02 3.19
N GLY A 142 16.52 2.43 1.96
CA GLY A 142 16.49 1.53 0.81
C GLY A 142 17.35 2.01 -0.35
N ARG A 143 18.10 1.10 -0.97
CA ARG A 143 18.92 1.41 -2.16
C ARG A 143 18.07 1.52 -3.44
N ASP A 144 16.97 0.78 -3.46
CA ASP A 144 15.98 0.74 -4.53
C ASP A 144 14.61 0.41 -3.93
N GLN A 145 13.57 0.43 -4.77
CA GLN A 145 12.18 0.20 -4.35
C GLN A 145 11.93 -1.20 -3.78
N PHE A 146 12.76 -2.20 -4.08
CA PHE A 146 12.52 -3.57 -3.62
C PHE A 146 12.78 -3.75 -2.12
N ALA A 147 13.52 -2.83 -1.52
CA ALA A 147 13.60 -2.73 -0.07
C ALA A 147 12.21 -2.61 0.57
N ILE A 148 11.20 -2.05 -0.12
CA ILE A 148 9.82 -1.96 0.40
C ILE A 148 9.27 -3.35 0.76
N VAL A 149 9.49 -4.36 -0.08
CA VAL A 149 9.03 -5.74 0.13
C VAL A 149 9.74 -6.36 1.33
N GLU A 150 11.06 -6.13 1.44
CA GLU A 150 11.85 -6.57 2.59
C GLU A 150 11.38 -5.91 3.89
N HIS A 151 11.08 -4.61 3.87
CA HIS A 151 10.61 -3.88 5.04
C HIS A 151 9.25 -4.37 5.52
N ALA A 152 8.33 -4.65 4.60
CA ALA A 152 7.00 -5.17 4.88
C ALA A 152 7.03 -6.63 5.36
N GLY A 153 8.13 -7.33 5.10
CA GLY A 153 8.27 -8.75 5.39
C GLY A 153 7.33 -9.60 4.53
N THR A 154 6.99 -9.18 3.31
CA THR A 154 6.02 -9.89 2.47
C THR A 154 6.38 -11.38 2.33
N ASP A 155 5.40 -12.24 2.59
CA ASP A 155 5.55 -13.70 2.57
C ASP A 155 4.36 -14.35 1.87
N ALA A 156 4.65 -15.31 0.99
CA ALA A 156 3.66 -16.09 0.25
C ALA A 156 3.81 -17.59 0.57
N CYS A 157 4.07 -17.92 1.83
CA CYS A 157 4.27 -19.29 2.30
C CYS A 157 3.07 -20.22 1.99
N ASN A 158 1.86 -19.69 1.88
CA ASN A 158 0.67 -20.42 1.45
C ASN A 158 0.72 -20.90 -0.02
N TYR A 159 1.54 -20.26 -0.86
CA TYR A 159 1.81 -20.64 -2.24
C TYR A 159 3.16 -21.35 -2.41
N GLY A 160 3.87 -21.65 -1.32
CA GLY A 160 5.18 -22.30 -1.35
C GLY A 160 6.28 -21.44 -1.97
N MET A 161 6.09 -20.13 -2.02
CA MET A 161 7.07 -19.16 -2.53
C MET A 161 7.85 -18.53 -1.39
N ALA A 162 9.13 -18.28 -1.60
CA ALA A 162 9.96 -17.49 -0.71
C ALA A 162 9.97 -16.01 -1.14
N MET A 163 10.45 -15.13 -0.26
CA MET A 163 10.66 -13.70 -0.55
C MET A 163 11.46 -13.49 -1.83
N GLU A 164 12.48 -14.31 -2.07
CA GLU A 164 13.34 -14.24 -3.24
C GLU A 164 12.56 -14.47 -4.55
N ASP A 165 11.55 -15.32 -4.54
CA ASP A 165 10.69 -15.58 -5.70
C ASP A 165 9.82 -14.36 -6.01
N ILE A 166 9.26 -13.73 -4.96
CA ILE A 166 8.48 -12.49 -5.07
C ILE A 166 9.34 -11.37 -5.65
N LEU A 167 10.54 -11.18 -5.08
CA LEU A 167 11.50 -10.18 -5.55
C LEU A 167 11.94 -10.43 -7.00
N ALA A 168 12.18 -11.69 -7.39
CA ALA A 168 12.54 -12.04 -8.75
C ALA A 168 11.41 -11.70 -9.73
N LYS A 169 10.15 -12.00 -9.38
CA LYS A 169 8.99 -11.69 -10.21
C LYS A 169 8.82 -10.19 -10.40
N LEU A 170 8.83 -9.42 -9.32
CA LEU A 170 8.68 -7.97 -9.34
C LEU A 170 9.81 -7.29 -10.13
N LYS A 171 11.06 -7.76 -9.99
CA LYS A 171 12.18 -7.29 -10.81
C LYS A 171 11.96 -7.58 -12.30
N SER A 172 11.43 -8.76 -12.64
CA SER A 172 11.08 -9.07 -14.04
C SER A 172 10.01 -8.12 -14.61
N PHE A 173 9.07 -7.68 -13.78
CA PHE A 173 8.05 -6.71 -14.17
C PHE A 173 8.66 -5.32 -14.31
N ASP A 174 9.55 -4.93 -13.42
CA ASP A 174 10.29 -3.66 -13.50
C ASP A 174 11.14 -3.59 -14.78
N GLU A 175 11.83 -4.67 -15.13
CA GLU A 175 12.63 -4.73 -16.36
C GLU A 175 11.77 -4.57 -17.63
N ARG A 176 10.62 -5.27 -17.69
CA ARG A 176 9.74 -5.27 -18.88
C ARG A 176 8.91 -3.99 -18.98
N TYR A 177 8.26 -3.60 -17.91
CA TYR A 177 7.22 -2.56 -17.90
C TYR A 177 7.65 -1.31 -17.14
N GLY A 178 8.66 -1.42 -16.27
CA GLY A 178 8.90 -0.45 -15.21
C GLY A 178 7.76 -0.51 -14.20
N ILE A 179 8.09 -0.65 -12.92
CA ILE A 179 7.10 -0.58 -11.84
C ILE A 179 7.48 0.47 -10.82
N ARG A 180 6.48 0.96 -10.10
CA ARG A 180 6.67 1.76 -8.89
C ARG A 180 5.91 1.09 -7.76
N ILE A 181 6.60 0.43 -6.84
CA ILE A 181 5.99 -0.17 -5.65
C ILE A 181 5.46 0.95 -4.77
N ARG A 182 4.15 0.95 -4.51
CA ARG A 182 3.45 1.97 -3.70
C ARG A 182 2.99 1.44 -2.36
N GLU A 183 2.74 0.15 -2.28
CA GLU A 183 2.33 -0.50 -1.04
C GLU A 183 2.92 -1.88 -0.90
N ALA A 184 3.12 -2.29 0.34
CA ALA A 184 3.45 -3.66 0.69
C ALA A 184 2.98 -3.94 2.12
N SER A 185 2.35 -5.09 2.31
CA SER A 185 2.03 -5.69 3.60
C SER A 185 2.71 -7.05 3.71
N TRP A 186 2.38 -7.77 4.79
CA TRP A 186 2.82 -9.15 4.97
C TRP A 186 2.35 -10.07 3.82
N ASP A 187 1.18 -9.78 3.26
CA ASP A 187 0.45 -10.65 2.34
C ASP A 187 0.07 -9.98 1.01
N SER A 188 0.60 -8.78 0.74
CA SER A 188 0.34 -8.10 -0.53
C SER A 188 1.46 -7.15 -0.94
N VAL A 189 1.56 -6.90 -2.24
CA VAL A 189 2.40 -5.86 -2.85
C VAL A 189 1.60 -5.15 -3.94
N GLY A 190 1.50 -3.83 -3.83
CA GLY A 190 0.84 -3.01 -4.84
C GLY A 190 1.81 -2.06 -5.55
N PHE A 191 1.67 -1.96 -6.86
CA PHE A 191 2.56 -1.18 -7.72
C PHE A 191 1.85 -0.55 -8.91
N ASP A 192 2.36 0.58 -9.39
CA ASP A 192 1.98 1.16 -10.68
C ASP A 192 2.85 0.60 -11.80
N LEU A 193 2.26 0.34 -12.96
CA LEU A 193 2.98 0.14 -14.22
C LEU A 193 3.40 1.47 -14.83
N VAL A 194 4.70 1.63 -15.12
CA VAL A 194 5.23 2.80 -15.84
C VAL A 194 4.90 2.73 -17.33
N ARG A 195 4.96 1.54 -17.93
CA ARG A 195 4.54 1.26 -19.31
C ARG A 195 3.51 0.14 -19.32
N ARG A 196 2.50 0.27 -20.17
CA ARG A 196 1.50 -0.79 -20.35
C ARG A 196 2.07 -1.96 -21.16
N PRO A 197 1.68 -3.21 -20.85
CA PRO A 197 1.95 -4.35 -21.72
C PRO A 197 1.25 -4.18 -23.06
N ASP A 198 1.92 -4.57 -24.15
CA ASP A 198 1.29 -4.60 -25.48
C ASP A 198 0.23 -5.72 -25.57
N ASP A 199 0.50 -6.86 -24.91
CA ASP A 199 -0.42 -8.00 -24.79
C ASP A 199 -0.97 -8.07 -23.35
N ILE A 200 -2.02 -7.28 -23.11
CA ILE A 200 -2.70 -7.21 -21.81
C ILE A 200 -3.23 -8.58 -21.37
N PRO A 201 -3.97 -9.36 -22.22
CA PRO A 201 -4.45 -10.67 -21.82
C PRO A 201 -3.33 -11.62 -21.37
N ALA A 202 -2.20 -11.67 -22.09
CA ALA A 202 -1.07 -12.52 -21.70
C ALA A 202 -0.45 -12.08 -20.36
N PHE A 203 -0.32 -10.77 -20.13
CA PHE A 203 0.18 -10.25 -18.86
C PHE A 203 -0.79 -10.55 -17.71
N CYS A 204 -2.10 -10.38 -17.89
CA CYS A 204 -3.10 -10.70 -16.87
C CYS A 204 -3.11 -12.19 -16.53
N ALA A 205 -2.95 -13.07 -17.53
CA ALA A 205 -2.80 -14.51 -17.30
C ALA A 205 -1.53 -14.82 -16.46
N GLU A 206 -0.43 -14.14 -16.76
CA GLU A 206 0.82 -14.25 -15.99
C GLU A 206 0.66 -13.74 -14.54
N LEU A 207 -0.10 -12.66 -14.32
CA LEU A 207 -0.41 -12.17 -12.97
C LEU A 207 -1.24 -13.20 -12.19
N TYR A 208 -2.29 -13.74 -12.80
CA TYR A 208 -3.16 -14.73 -12.15
C TYR A 208 -2.42 -16.03 -11.83
N GLU A 209 -1.53 -16.50 -12.72
CA GLU A 209 -0.69 -17.66 -12.45
C GLU A 209 0.25 -17.43 -11.25
N PHE A 210 0.77 -16.21 -11.11
CA PHE A 210 1.68 -15.85 -10.02
C PHE A 210 0.94 -15.59 -8.70
N CYS A 211 -0.17 -14.87 -8.74
CA CYS A 211 -1.03 -14.61 -7.60
C CYS A 211 -2.51 -14.64 -8.02
N PRO A 212 -3.22 -15.76 -7.78
CA PRO A 212 -4.64 -15.87 -8.10
C PRO A 212 -5.53 -14.86 -7.36
N ASP A 213 -5.09 -14.40 -6.18
CA ASP A 213 -5.85 -13.48 -5.34
C ASP A 213 -6.11 -12.13 -6.02
N VAL A 214 -5.28 -11.74 -7.00
CA VAL A 214 -5.52 -10.55 -7.84
C VAL A 214 -6.92 -10.56 -8.49
N VAL A 215 -7.46 -11.75 -8.76
CA VAL A 215 -8.82 -11.96 -9.27
C VAL A 215 -9.73 -12.52 -8.17
N ASP A 216 -9.33 -13.62 -7.52
CA ASP A 216 -10.20 -14.40 -6.64
C ASP A 216 -10.63 -13.63 -5.38
N GLN A 217 -9.81 -12.66 -4.94
CA GLN A 217 -10.09 -11.76 -3.82
C GLN A 217 -10.07 -10.28 -4.21
N GLY A 218 -9.54 -9.96 -5.39
CA GLY A 218 -9.35 -8.61 -5.90
C GLY A 218 -10.48 -8.13 -6.79
N VAL A 219 -10.28 -8.24 -8.11
CA VAL A 219 -11.15 -7.61 -9.13
C VAL A 219 -12.30 -8.49 -9.64
N ASP A 220 -12.50 -9.68 -9.05
CA ASP A 220 -13.57 -10.64 -9.31
C ASP A 220 -13.53 -11.38 -10.66
N SER A 221 -12.90 -10.84 -11.72
CA SER A 221 -12.77 -11.55 -13.01
C SER A 221 -11.51 -11.19 -13.81
N MET A 222 -11.12 -12.07 -14.74
CA MET A 222 -10.01 -11.81 -15.66
C MET A 222 -10.28 -10.59 -16.55
N GLU A 223 -11.51 -10.42 -17.01
CA GLU A 223 -11.91 -9.26 -17.82
C GLU A 223 -11.79 -7.95 -17.03
N ALA A 224 -12.17 -7.97 -15.75
CA ALA A 224 -12.00 -6.81 -14.87
C ALA A 224 -10.51 -6.52 -14.60
N LEU A 225 -9.66 -7.55 -14.51
CA LEU A 225 -8.21 -7.38 -14.41
C LEU A 225 -7.62 -6.74 -15.66
N GLU A 226 -8.03 -7.19 -16.85
CA GLU A 226 -7.58 -6.59 -18.11
C GLU A 226 -7.99 -5.12 -18.22
N GLU A 227 -9.20 -4.77 -17.79
CA GLU A 227 -9.67 -3.39 -17.75
C GLU A 227 -8.89 -2.54 -16.74
N LEU A 228 -8.63 -3.06 -15.54
CA LEU A 228 -7.80 -2.39 -14.54
C LEU A 228 -6.41 -2.09 -15.10
N VAL A 229 -5.77 -3.07 -15.75
CA VAL A 229 -4.44 -2.90 -16.37
C VAL A 229 -4.48 -1.86 -17.49
N ARG A 230 -5.54 -1.84 -18.30
CA ARG A 230 -5.70 -0.90 -19.41
C ARG A 230 -5.83 0.54 -18.93
N GLU A 231 -6.74 0.78 -17.99
CA GLU A 231 -7.15 2.13 -17.60
C GLU A 231 -6.28 2.73 -16.48
N ASP A 232 -5.99 1.98 -15.42
CA ASP A 232 -5.29 2.48 -14.22
C ASP A 232 -3.85 1.96 -14.13
N GLY A 233 -3.66 0.66 -14.35
CA GLY A 233 -2.37 -0.04 -14.26
C GLY A 233 -1.73 -0.02 -12.88
N TYR A 234 -2.52 0.30 -11.85
CA TYR A 234 -2.23 0.00 -10.47
C TYR A 234 -2.70 -1.42 -10.16
N ILE A 235 -1.78 -2.28 -9.72
CA ILE A 235 -2.03 -3.70 -9.49
C ILE A 235 -1.64 -4.02 -8.05
N VAL A 236 -2.45 -4.84 -7.38
CA VAL A 236 -2.16 -5.41 -6.07
C VAL A 236 -2.11 -6.92 -6.20
N LEU A 237 -0.96 -7.50 -5.86
CA LEU A 237 -0.72 -8.94 -5.78
C LEU A 237 -0.65 -9.38 -4.32
#